data_AF-A0A8H5KPL2-F1
#
_entry.id   AF-A0A8H5KPL2-F1
#
_cell.length_a   1.000
_cell.length_b   1.000
_cell.length_c   1.000
_cell.angle_alpha   90.00
_cell.angle_beta   90.00
_cell.angle_gamma   90.00
#
_symmetry.space_group_name_H-M   'P 1'
#
loop_
_entity.id
_entity.type
_entity.pdbx_description
1 polymer ?
#
loop_
_entity_poly.entity_id
_entity_poly.type
_entity_poly.pdbx_seq_one_letter_code
_entity_poly.pdbx_strand_id
1 'polypeptide(L)'
;MDSQEFYARMDFEAFGEILGRQNIVNATIQAEERFDGMQHSTTNREFTINYSDDSLTGRIDDRATATAYLIFATTKDSRKSPDKHFKMGGPYHFEFDRIYDPETDEGNAWNARGWRISKMKLRLVWTENEEIDKFRVFTKGKAETLR
;
A
#
# COMPACT_ATOMS: atom_id res chain seq x y z
N MET A 1 -23.03 -12.49 2.83
CA MET A 1 -21.58 -12.22 2.96
C MET A 1 -21.21 -11.52 1.67
N ASP A 2 -21.01 -10.20 1.72
CA ASP A 2 -20.92 -9.36 0.53
C ASP A 2 -19.64 -9.65 -0.26
N SER A 3 -19.77 -9.85 -1.57
CA SER A 3 -18.68 -10.16 -2.50
C SER A 3 -17.61 -9.06 -2.60
N GLN A 4 -17.82 -7.90 -1.96
CA GLN A 4 -16.88 -6.78 -1.95
C GLN A 4 -15.70 -6.96 -0.97
N GLU A 5 -15.79 -7.86 0.01
CA GLU A 5 -14.71 -8.02 1.01
C GLU A 5 -13.42 -8.66 0.45
N PHE A 6 -13.47 -9.29 -0.72
CA PHE A 6 -12.35 -10.07 -1.28
C PHE A 6 -11.41 -9.32 -2.25
N TYR A 7 -11.69 -8.06 -2.60
CA TYR A 7 -10.94 -7.37 -3.67
C TYR A 7 -9.67 -6.63 -3.21
N ALA A 8 -9.45 -6.47 -1.90
CA ALA A 8 -8.28 -5.75 -1.40
C ALA A 8 -7.17 -6.73 -0.99
N ARG A 9 -5.97 -6.53 -1.55
CA ARG A 9 -4.79 -7.32 -1.25
C ARG A 9 -3.61 -6.44 -0.85
N MET A 10 -2.95 -6.80 0.25
CA MET A 10 -1.67 -6.22 0.65
C MET A 10 -0.61 -7.31 0.73
N ASP A 11 0.53 -7.11 0.07
CA ASP A 11 1.70 -7.95 0.18
C ASP A 11 2.85 -7.12 0.75
N PHE A 12 3.25 -7.44 1.98
CA PHE A 12 4.39 -6.80 2.60
C PHE A 12 5.24 -7.86 3.27
N GLU A 13 6.51 -7.93 2.85
CA GLU A 13 7.42 -9.09 2.98
C GLU A 13 7.20 -9.97 4.22
N ALA A 14 7.22 -9.43 5.45
CA ALA A 14 7.07 -10.26 6.65
C ALA A 14 5.64 -10.58 7.10
N PHE A 15 4.65 -9.83 6.64
CA PHE A 15 3.26 -10.22 6.83
C PHE A 15 2.83 -11.28 5.81
N GLY A 16 3.54 -11.37 4.70
CA GLY A 16 3.07 -12.08 3.52
C GLY A 16 1.84 -11.40 2.93
N GLU A 17 1.04 -12.18 2.21
CA GLU A 17 -0.20 -11.70 1.60
C GLU A 17 -1.34 -11.63 2.63
N ILE A 18 -1.94 -10.45 2.76
CA ILE A 18 -3.13 -10.19 3.55
C ILE A 18 -4.28 -9.86 2.60
N LEU A 19 -5.39 -10.58 2.80
CA LEU A 19 -6.60 -10.45 1.99
C LEU A 19 -7.72 -9.80 2.80
N GLY A 20 -8.42 -8.87 2.14
CA GLY A 20 -9.61 -8.22 2.66
C GLY A 20 -9.32 -6.96 3.47
N ARG A 21 -10.17 -5.96 3.28
CA ARG A 21 -9.98 -4.61 3.83
C ARG A 21 -9.80 -4.60 5.35
N GLN A 22 -10.64 -5.33 6.08
CA GLN A 22 -10.58 -5.32 7.55
C GLN A 22 -9.29 -5.95 8.08
N ASN A 23 -8.82 -7.03 7.45
CA ASN A 23 -7.57 -7.69 7.83
C ASN A 23 -6.36 -6.79 7.56
N ILE A 24 -6.37 -6.08 6.43
CA ILE A 24 -5.34 -5.09 6.10
C ILE A 24 -5.32 -3.99 7.17
N VAL A 25 -6.47 -3.40 7.52
CA VAL A 25 -6.58 -2.37 8.57
C VAL A 25 -6.03 -2.88 9.90
N ASN A 26 -6.42 -4.07 10.33
CA ASN A 26 -5.97 -4.65 11.60
C ASN A 26 -4.45 -4.86 11.61
N ALA A 27 -3.88 -5.38 10.52
CA ALA A 27 -2.45 -5.59 10.39
C ALA A 27 -1.67 -4.26 10.41
N THR A 28 -2.16 -3.24 9.71
CA THR A 28 -1.56 -1.89 9.73
C THR A 28 -1.60 -1.28 11.13
N ILE A 29 -2.73 -1.33 11.83
CA ILE A 29 -2.84 -0.83 13.21
C ILE A 29 -1.82 -1.53 14.12
N GLN A 30 -1.75 -2.86 14.08
CA GLN A 30 -0.81 -3.63 14.89
C GLN A 30 0.66 -3.30 14.56
N ALA A 31 0.96 -2.97 13.31
CA ALA A 31 2.31 -2.61 12.88
C ALA A 31 2.74 -1.23 13.40
N GLU A 32 1.79 -0.30 13.43
CA GLU A 32 2.02 1.14 13.64
C GLU A 32 1.77 1.59 15.09
N GLU A 33 0.95 0.88 15.87
CA GLU A 33 0.53 1.27 17.24
C GLU A 33 1.69 1.50 18.23
N ARG A 34 2.84 0.90 17.97
CA ARG A 34 4.04 0.99 18.81
C ARG A 34 4.84 2.28 18.62
N PHE A 35 4.43 3.15 17.70
CA PHE A 35 5.11 4.42 17.41
C PHE A 35 4.25 5.59 17.91
N ASP A 36 4.88 6.52 18.63
CA ASP A 36 4.28 7.80 19.03
C ASP A 36 3.99 8.69 17.82
N GLY A 37 4.85 8.61 16.81
CA GLY A 37 4.77 9.39 15.59
C GLY A 37 5.27 8.60 14.40
N MET A 38 4.55 8.70 13.30
CA MET A 38 4.91 8.11 12.03
C MET A 38 4.57 9.06 10.89
N GLN A 39 5.53 9.29 10.02
CA GLN A 39 5.34 10.03 8.77
C GLN A 39 5.58 9.08 7.59
N HIS A 40 4.65 9.09 6.66
CA HIS A 40 4.77 8.46 5.36
C HIS A 40 5.12 9.52 4.31
N SER A 41 6.24 9.34 3.62
CA SER A 41 6.60 10.12 2.44
C SER A 41 6.61 9.26 1.20
N THR A 42 5.91 9.69 0.17
CA THR A 42 5.85 9.00 -1.12
C THR A 42 6.54 9.85 -2.18
N THR A 43 7.62 9.33 -2.76
CA THR A 43 8.42 10.01 -3.79
C THR A 43 8.49 9.18 -5.07
N ASN A 44 9.06 9.75 -6.14
CA ASN A 44 9.33 9.03 -7.41
C ASN A 44 8.09 8.31 -7.97
N ARG A 45 6.94 9.00 -7.93
CA ARG A 45 5.65 8.43 -8.34
C ARG A 45 5.56 8.34 -9.85
N GLU A 46 5.20 7.17 -10.34
CA GLU A 46 4.76 6.93 -11.71
C GLU A 46 3.37 6.30 -11.66
N PHE A 47 2.48 6.75 -12.55
CA PHE A 47 1.11 6.27 -12.62
C PHE A 47 0.75 6.00 -14.09
N THR A 48 0.24 4.81 -14.36
CA THR A 48 -0.15 4.36 -15.70
C THR A 48 -1.60 3.95 -15.67
N ILE A 49 -2.40 4.50 -16.58
CA ILE A 49 -3.80 4.10 -16.79
C ILE A 49 -3.83 3.23 -18.04
N ASN A 50 -4.32 2.00 -17.89
CA ASN A 50 -4.64 1.11 -18.98
C ASN A 50 -6.13 1.26 -19.27
N TYR A 51 -6.45 2.05 -20.28
CA TYR A 51 -7.81 2.26 -20.77
C TYR A 51 -8.17 1.14 -21.75
N SER A 52 -9.31 0.49 -21.53
CA SER A 52 -9.88 -0.47 -22.47
C SER A 52 -11.32 -0.05 -22.77
N ASP A 53 -11.55 0.38 -24.01
CA ASP A 53 -12.88 0.63 -24.56
C ASP A 53 -13.34 -0.60 -25.33
N ASP A 54 -14.30 -1.33 -24.77
CA ASP A 54 -15.06 -2.30 -25.55
C ASP A 54 -16.35 -1.64 -26.05
N SER A 55 -16.24 -0.98 -27.19
CA SER A 55 -17.35 -0.31 -27.87
C SER A 55 -18.48 -1.26 -28.28
N LEU A 56 -18.25 -2.59 -28.24
CA LEU A 56 -19.27 -3.60 -28.56
C LEU A 56 -20.09 -3.98 -27.33
N THR A 57 -19.49 -3.97 -26.14
CA THR A 57 -20.20 -4.28 -24.87
C THR A 57 -20.58 -3.04 -24.07
N GLY A 58 -20.12 -1.85 -24.50
CA GLY A 58 -20.32 -0.58 -23.77
C GLY A 58 -19.61 -0.57 -22.42
N ARG A 59 -18.65 -1.49 -22.22
CA ARG A 59 -17.97 -1.68 -20.93
C ARG A 59 -16.59 -1.07 -20.99
N ILE A 60 -16.35 -0.15 -20.07
CA ILE A 60 -15.04 0.45 -19.84
C ILE A 60 -14.44 -0.26 -18.62
N ASP A 61 -13.36 -1.02 -18.82
CA ASP A 61 -12.57 -1.59 -17.71
C ASP A 61 -11.26 -0.81 -17.59
N ASP A 62 -11.33 0.30 -16.85
CA ASP A 62 -10.17 1.10 -16.54
C ASP A 62 -9.40 0.44 -15.39
N ARG A 63 -8.16 0.01 -15.68
CA ARG A 63 -7.20 -0.39 -14.65
C ARG A 63 -6.08 0.62 -14.57
N ALA A 64 -5.53 0.82 -13.39
CA ALA A 64 -4.32 1.59 -13.24
C ALA A 64 -3.27 0.84 -12.44
N THR A 65 -2.01 1.14 -12.72
CA THR A 65 -0.87 0.72 -11.92
C THR A 65 -0.07 1.93 -11.51
N ALA A 66 0.52 1.88 -10.33
CA ALA A 66 1.48 2.91 -9.91
C ALA A 66 2.72 2.28 -9.30
N THR A 67 3.85 2.97 -9.46
CA THR A 67 5.05 2.72 -8.68
C THR A 67 5.41 3.97 -7.90
N ALA A 68 6.02 3.77 -6.74
CA ALA A 68 6.54 4.86 -5.94
C ALA A 68 7.70 4.37 -5.07
N TYR A 69 8.40 5.30 -4.46
CA TYR A 69 9.31 5.01 -3.36
C TYR A 69 8.71 5.54 -2.06
N LEU A 70 8.57 4.69 -1.04
CA LEU A 70 8.09 5.11 0.28
C LEU A 70 9.24 5.23 1.26
N ILE A 71 9.19 6.29 2.05
CA ILE A 71 10.06 6.53 3.20
C ILE A 71 9.16 6.70 4.42
N PHE A 72 9.42 5.90 5.43
CA PHE A 72 8.78 5.96 6.73
C PHE A 72 9.77 6.57 7.71
N ALA A 73 9.34 7.59 8.45
CA ALA A 73 10.09 8.15 9.57
C ALA A 73 9.26 8.01 10.83
N THR A 74 9.83 7.43 11.88
CA THR A 74 9.08 7.04 13.09
C THR A 74 9.79 7.41 14.37
N THR A 75 9.01 7.61 15.44
CA THR A 75 9.46 7.81 16.82
C THR A 75 8.66 6.90 17.76
N LYS A 76 9.29 6.34 18.80
CA LYS A 76 8.65 5.38 19.74
C LYS A 76 8.26 6.00 21.09
N ASP A 77 9.08 6.90 21.62
CA ASP A 77 8.80 7.64 22.86
C ASP A 77 9.44 9.03 22.74
N SER A 78 8.76 9.91 22.02
CA SER A 78 9.28 11.22 21.60
C SER A 78 9.57 12.14 22.80
N ARG A 79 8.91 11.90 23.94
CA ARG A 79 9.10 12.66 25.18
C ARG A 79 10.30 12.18 25.98
N LYS A 80 10.56 10.87 26.04
CA LYS A 80 11.69 10.32 26.82
C LYS A 80 12.98 10.15 26.01
N SER A 81 12.90 10.11 24.68
CA SER A 81 14.06 9.95 23.80
C SER A 81 13.87 10.72 22.50
N PRO A 82 13.90 12.07 22.55
CA PRO A 82 13.63 12.92 21.38
C PRO A 82 14.65 12.77 20.24
N ASP A 83 15.84 12.25 20.54
CA ASP A 83 16.90 11.93 19.59
C ASP A 83 16.70 10.56 18.90
N LYS A 84 15.91 9.66 19.50
CA LYS A 84 15.66 8.32 18.94
C LYS A 84 14.58 8.36 17.88
N HIS A 85 15.03 8.17 16.66
CA HIS A 85 14.19 8.05 15.48
C HIS A 85 14.65 6.89 14.63
N PHE A 86 13.72 6.37 13.84
CA PHE A 86 13.97 5.29 12.91
C PHE A 86 13.45 5.69 11.53
N LYS A 87 14.22 5.38 10.49
CA LYS A 87 13.76 5.52 9.12
C LYS A 87 13.87 4.20 8.37
N MET A 88 12.94 3.99 7.45
CA MET A 88 12.96 2.84 6.56
C MET A 88 12.36 3.21 5.21
N GLY A 89 12.67 2.45 4.18
CA GLY A 89 12.08 2.71 2.88
C GLY A 89 12.29 1.63 1.86
N GLY A 90 11.60 1.81 0.74
CA GLY A 90 11.70 0.94 -0.42
C GLY A 90 10.59 1.17 -1.44
N PRO A 91 10.65 0.44 -2.57
CA PRO A 91 9.70 0.60 -3.64
C PRO A 91 8.34 0.03 -3.25
N TYR A 92 7.29 0.73 -3.69
CA TYR A 92 5.92 0.26 -3.70
C TYR A 92 5.43 0.06 -5.12
N HIS A 93 4.61 -0.96 -5.28
CA HIS A 93 3.76 -1.14 -6.44
C HIS A 93 2.29 -1.15 -6.00
N PHE A 94 1.44 -0.49 -6.78
CA PHE A 94 0.01 -0.40 -6.55
C PHE A 94 -0.74 -0.81 -7.82
N GLU A 95 -1.85 -1.50 -7.65
CA GLU A 95 -2.86 -1.72 -8.68
C GLU A 95 -4.17 -1.09 -8.20
N PHE A 96 -4.93 -0.52 -9.13
CA PHE A 96 -6.15 0.20 -8.85
C PHE A 96 -7.29 -0.27 -9.74
N ASP A 97 -8.47 -0.28 -9.15
CA ASP A 97 -9.73 -0.43 -9.86
C ASP A 97 -10.43 0.93 -9.92
N ARG A 98 -11.07 1.21 -11.05
CA ARG A 98 -11.95 2.35 -11.18
C ARG A 98 -13.22 2.12 -10.35
N ILE A 99 -13.69 3.16 -9.67
CA ILE A 99 -14.98 3.17 -8.99
C ILE A 99 -15.98 3.96 -9.85
N TYR A 100 -17.06 3.30 -10.25
CA TYR A 100 -18.18 3.91 -10.99
C TYR A 100 -19.36 4.16 -10.05
N ASP A 101 -20.18 5.16 -10.38
CA ASP A 101 -21.41 5.44 -9.65
C ASP A 101 -22.58 4.62 -10.22
N PRO A 102 -23.15 3.66 -9.45
CA PRO A 102 -24.20 2.78 -9.92
C PRO A 102 -25.55 3.48 -10.17
N GLU A 103 -25.77 4.69 -9.65
CA GLU A 103 -27.04 5.43 -9.82
C GLU A 103 -27.06 6.31 -11.09
N THR A 104 -25.89 6.52 -11.72
CA THR A 104 -25.74 7.28 -12.97
C THR A 104 -25.22 6.40 -14.12
N ASP A 105 -25.30 5.08 -13.94
CA ASP A 105 -24.55 4.05 -14.66
C ASP A 105 -25.02 3.82 -16.11
N GLU A 106 -24.72 4.77 -17.00
CA GLU A 106 -24.73 4.53 -18.44
C GLU A 106 -23.39 3.91 -18.94
N GLY A 107 -22.56 3.33 -18.06
CA GLY A 107 -21.30 2.66 -18.46
C GLY A 107 -20.23 3.61 -19.03
N ASN A 108 -20.40 4.92 -18.89
CA ASN A 108 -19.55 5.90 -19.53
C ASN A 108 -18.43 6.41 -18.61
N ALA A 109 -17.23 6.60 -19.17
CA ALA A 109 -15.98 6.91 -18.43
C ALA A 109 -16.03 8.21 -17.59
N TRP A 110 -16.96 9.12 -17.90
CA TRP A 110 -17.13 10.40 -17.21
C TRP A 110 -17.89 10.31 -15.88
N ASN A 111 -18.50 9.17 -15.53
CA ASN A 111 -19.18 8.93 -14.25
C ASN A 111 -18.33 8.23 -13.18
N ALA A 112 -17.01 8.20 -13.38
CA ALA A 112 -16.11 7.63 -12.38
C ALA A 112 -16.01 8.52 -11.13
N ARG A 113 -16.21 7.93 -9.94
CA ARG A 113 -16.01 8.62 -8.64
C ARG A 113 -14.55 8.68 -8.22
N GLY A 114 -13.69 7.86 -8.84
CA GLY A 114 -12.26 7.83 -8.58
C GLY A 114 -11.65 6.44 -8.75
N TRP A 115 -10.56 6.21 -8.04
CA TRP A 115 -9.81 4.95 -8.04
C TRP A 115 -9.73 4.38 -6.63
N ARG A 116 -9.83 3.05 -6.49
CA ARG A 116 -9.51 2.33 -5.26
C ARG A 116 -8.26 1.50 -5.45
N ILE A 117 -7.41 1.41 -4.42
CA ILE A 117 -6.32 0.45 -4.39
C ILE A 117 -6.94 -0.95 -4.28
N SER A 118 -6.69 -1.80 -5.27
CA SER A 118 -7.06 -3.23 -5.23
C SER A 118 -5.89 -4.09 -4.77
N LYS A 119 -4.65 -3.69 -5.11
CA LYS A 119 -3.45 -4.37 -4.64
C LYS A 119 -2.35 -3.40 -4.27
N MET A 120 -1.64 -3.69 -3.19
CA MET A 120 -0.39 -3.02 -2.85
C MET A 120 0.70 -4.04 -2.54
N LYS A 121 1.91 -3.76 -2.99
CA LYS A 121 3.10 -4.55 -2.69
C LYS A 121 4.22 -3.63 -2.22
N LEU A 122 4.71 -3.87 -1.01
CA LEU A 122 5.85 -3.17 -0.43
C LEU A 122 7.06 -4.11 -0.33
N ARG A 123 8.22 -3.59 -0.73
CA ARG A 123 9.51 -4.22 -0.46
C ARG A 123 10.36 -3.31 0.40
N LEU A 124 10.80 -3.78 1.57
CA LEU A 124 11.71 -3.01 2.41
C LEU A 124 13.14 -3.24 1.93
N VAL A 125 13.88 -2.16 1.62
CA VAL A 125 15.24 -2.28 1.05
C VAL A 125 16.33 -1.61 1.88
N TRP A 126 15.98 -0.76 2.84
CA TRP A 126 16.94 -0.20 3.80
C TRP A 126 16.26 0.24 5.10
N THR A 127 17.08 0.32 6.16
CA THR A 127 16.73 0.92 7.44
C THR A 127 17.86 1.80 7.96
N GLU A 128 17.52 2.77 8.81
CA GLU A 128 18.44 3.68 9.48
C GLU A 128 18.16 3.64 10.99
N ASN A 129 19.21 3.57 11.81
CA ASN A 129 19.17 3.61 13.27
C ASN A 129 18.47 2.43 13.97
N GLU A 130 18.14 1.36 13.25
CA GLU A 130 17.68 0.09 13.83
C GLU A 130 17.96 -1.08 12.86
N GLU A 131 18.28 -2.24 13.41
CA GLU A 131 18.49 -3.46 12.62
C GLU A 131 17.16 -3.93 12.03
N ILE A 132 17.19 -4.29 10.75
CA ILE A 132 16.04 -4.79 10.00
C ILE A 132 15.36 -5.96 10.73
N ASP A 133 16.14 -6.80 11.44
CA ASP A 133 15.68 -7.98 12.18
C ASP A 133 14.93 -7.66 13.48
N LYS A 134 15.06 -6.43 14.01
CA LYS A 134 14.25 -5.94 15.14
C LYS A 134 12.84 -5.54 14.69
N PHE A 135 12.65 -5.34 13.39
CA PHE A 135 11.33 -5.35 12.76
C PHE A 135 10.95 -6.77 12.38
N ARG A 136 10.80 -7.67 13.35
CA ARG A 136 10.21 -9.02 13.17
C ARG A 136 8.81 -9.01 12.53
N VAL A 137 8.24 -7.81 12.35
CA VAL A 137 6.98 -7.47 11.70
C VAL A 137 7.16 -7.16 10.20
N PHE A 138 8.37 -6.83 9.74
CA PHE A 138 8.71 -6.45 8.35
C PHE A 138 9.82 -7.30 7.71
N THR A 139 10.57 -8.11 8.48
CA THR A 139 11.56 -9.06 7.96
C THR A 139 11.35 -10.49 8.47
N LYS A 140 10.60 -11.28 7.70
CA LYS A 140 10.63 -12.74 7.80
C LYS A 140 11.19 -13.26 6.47
N GLY A 141 12.50 -13.49 6.46
CA GLY A 141 13.23 -14.13 5.38
C GLY A 141 13.91 -13.16 4.42
N LYS A 142 15.25 -13.25 4.34
CA LYS A 142 16.16 -12.67 3.33
C LYS A 142 16.61 -11.21 3.50
N ALA A 143 17.04 -10.84 4.70
CA ALA A 143 17.97 -9.72 4.87
C ALA A 143 19.46 -10.13 4.81
N GLU A 144 19.79 -11.35 4.37
CA GLU A 144 21.17 -11.85 4.44
C GLU A 144 22.12 -11.35 3.33
N THR A 145 21.66 -10.57 2.35
CA THR A 145 22.57 -10.07 1.29
C THR A 145 22.16 -8.68 0.82
N LEU A 146 22.48 -7.66 1.63
CA LEU A 146 22.75 -6.31 1.16
C LEU A 146 24.10 -5.87 1.76
N ARG A 147 25.17 -6.45 1.22
CA ARG A 147 26.53 -5.92 1.26
C ARG A 147 27.06 -5.94 -0.16
#